data_AF-A0A2L0CWL3-F1
#
_entry.id   AF-A0A2L0CWL3-F1
#
_cell.length_a   1.000
_cell.length_b   1.000
_cell.length_c   1.000
_cell.angle_alpha   90.00
_cell.angle_beta   90.00
_cell.angle_gamma   90.00
#
_symmetry.space_group_name_H-M   'P 1'
#
loop_
_entity.id
_entity.type
_entity.pdbx_description
1 polymer ?
#
loop_
_entity_poly.entity_id
_entity_poly.type
_entity_poly.pdbx_seq_one_letter_code
_entity_poly.pdbx_strand_id
1 'polypeptide(L)'
;HPERPIVFLSACYFLVSVGYLIRVGVGHNSIACDGDMIRYSSTGPSMCTLVFLLVYFFGMASSIWWVVLSFTWFLAAGLKWGNEAITSYSQYFHLAAWLIPTIQTVGVLLSRAVDGDPVSGICYVGNMNMENLRTFVLAPLIVYLVLGTSFLVAGFVSLFRIRSVIKKQGGAGAGSKADKLEKLMIRIGIFSVLYTVPASIVIGCYSYENAYHDEWMASLACNCQSGISILNRTRMRPLYSVLMLKYFMALAVGITSGVWIWSGK
;
A
#
# COMPACT_ATOMS: atom_id res chain seq x y z
N HIS A 1 21.70 -2.17 -8.45
CA HIS A 1 20.93 -0.94 -8.71
C HIS A 1 19.83 -0.75 -7.65
N PRO A 2 20.12 -0.10 -6.53
CA PRO A 2 19.19 0.08 -5.41
C PRO A 2 18.00 0.99 -5.75
N GLU A 3 18.07 1.81 -6.82
CA GLU A 3 16.93 2.62 -7.28
C GLU A 3 15.87 1.87 -8.10
N ARG A 4 16.17 0.67 -8.64
CA ARG A 4 15.23 -0.06 -9.53
C ARG A 4 13.86 -0.34 -8.90
N PRO A 5 13.74 -0.74 -7.63
CA PRO A 5 12.43 -0.95 -7.00
C PRO A 5 11.53 0.31 -7.04
N ILE A 6 12.10 1.51 -7.03
CA ILE A 6 11.34 2.77 -7.09
C ILE A 6 10.62 2.89 -8.44
N VAL A 7 11.23 2.45 -9.54
CA VAL A 7 10.60 2.47 -10.88
C VAL A 7 9.37 1.57 -10.91
N PHE A 8 9.48 0.35 -10.36
CA PHE A 8 8.35 -0.59 -10.31
C PHE A 8 7.26 -0.12 -9.36
N LEU A 9 7.63 0.51 -8.24
CA LEU A 9 6.69 1.14 -7.33
C LEU A 9 5.90 2.25 -8.03
N SER A 10 6.57 3.15 -8.76
CA SER A 10 5.91 4.18 -9.56
C SER A 10 4.97 3.58 -10.62
N ALA A 11 5.39 2.52 -11.30
CA ALA A 11 4.57 1.82 -12.29
C ALA A 11 3.31 1.19 -11.66
N CYS A 12 3.43 0.62 -10.46
CA CYS A 12 2.29 0.10 -9.72
C CYS A 12 1.30 1.22 -9.38
N TYR A 13 1.76 2.35 -8.83
CA TYR A 13 0.88 3.48 -8.50
C TYR A 13 0.24 4.12 -9.74
N PHE A 14 0.93 4.12 -10.88
CA PHE A 14 0.34 4.53 -12.14
C PHE A 14 -0.87 3.66 -12.50
N LEU A 15 -0.73 2.33 -12.42
CA LEU A 15 -1.81 1.40 -12.75
C LEU A 15 -2.95 1.43 -11.72
N VAL A 16 -2.64 1.63 -10.43
CA VAL A 16 -3.65 1.91 -9.40
C VAL A 16 -4.44 3.17 -9.77
N SER A 17 -3.75 4.23 -10.18
CA SER A 17 -4.40 5.49 -10.60
C SER A 17 -5.29 5.29 -11.83
N VAL A 18 -4.86 4.47 -12.80
CA VAL A 18 -5.71 4.08 -13.95
C VAL A 18 -7.00 3.40 -13.47
N GLY A 19 -6.91 2.51 -12.47
CA GLY A 19 -8.09 1.88 -11.87
C GLY A 19 -9.11 2.90 -11.33
N TYR A 20 -8.65 3.92 -10.61
CA TYR A 20 -9.51 5.01 -10.14
C TYR A 20 -10.05 5.90 -11.28
N LEU A 21 -9.27 6.11 -12.35
CA LEU A 21 -9.69 6.90 -13.51
C LEU A 21 -10.74 6.20 -14.37
N ILE A 22 -10.70 4.86 -14.48
CA ILE A 22 -11.74 4.09 -15.17
C ILE A 22 -13.12 4.37 -14.56
N ARG A 23 -13.20 4.50 -13.24
CA ARG A 23 -14.42 4.90 -12.54
C ARG A 23 -14.93 6.28 -12.95
N VAL A 24 -14.04 7.21 -13.28
CA VAL A 24 -14.43 8.55 -13.76
C VAL A 24 -15.00 8.48 -15.18
N GLY A 25 -14.43 7.65 -16.05
CA GLY A 25 -14.87 7.54 -17.44
C GLY A 25 -16.13 6.68 -17.66
N VAL A 26 -16.24 5.55 -16.95
CA VAL A 26 -17.32 4.56 -17.14
C VAL A 26 -18.51 4.82 -16.19
N GLY A 27 -18.27 5.51 -15.07
CA GLY A 27 -19.28 5.86 -14.09
C GLY A 27 -19.41 4.86 -12.94
N HIS A 28 -19.90 5.35 -11.80
CA HIS A 28 -20.07 4.59 -10.56
C HIS A 28 -20.98 3.36 -10.76
N ASN A 29 -22.19 3.59 -11.28
CA ASN A 29 -23.23 2.56 -11.36
C ASN A 29 -22.81 1.37 -12.23
N SER A 30 -22.08 1.62 -13.32
CA SER A 30 -21.61 0.61 -14.25
C SER A 30 -20.53 -0.32 -13.67
N ILE A 31 -19.82 0.13 -12.62
CA ILE A 31 -18.69 -0.60 -12.02
C ILE A 31 -19.10 -1.23 -10.71
N ALA A 32 -19.62 -0.42 -9.77
CA ALA A 32 -19.83 -0.83 -8.38
C ALA A 32 -21.25 -1.31 -8.09
N CYS A 33 -22.22 -1.12 -8.99
CA CYS A 33 -23.62 -1.48 -8.79
C CYS A 33 -24.07 -2.65 -9.69
N ASP A 34 -25.12 -3.34 -9.24
CA ASP A 34 -25.92 -4.30 -10.00
C ASP A 34 -27.38 -3.83 -9.92
N GLY A 35 -27.79 -3.03 -10.92
CA GLY A 35 -29.04 -2.26 -10.87
C GLY A 35 -29.00 -1.20 -9.76
N ASP A 36 -30.01 -1.20 -8.88
CA ASP A 36 -30.12 -0.26 -7.76
C ASP A 36 -29.34 -0.70 -6.51
N MET A 37 -28.69 -1.88 -6.54
CA MET A 37 -27.95 -2.43 -5.40
C MET A 37 -26.44 -2.39 -5.65
N ILE A 38 -25.65 -2.34 -4.57
CA ILE A 38 -24.20 -2.50 -4.65
C ILE A 38 -23.87 -3.94 -5.08
N ARG A 39 -22.81 -4.10 -5.86
CA ARG A 39 -22.31 -5.40 -6.28
C ARG A 39 -21.64 -6.13 -5.11
N TYR A 40 -22.29 -7.16 -4.55
CA TYR A 40 -21.76 -7.93 -3.42
C TYR A 40 -20.74 -9.02 -3.80
N SER A 41 -20.80 -9.48 -5.05
CA SER A 41 -19.84 -10.47 -5.56
C SER A 41 -19.69 -10.32 -7.07
N SER A 42 -18.46 -10.15 -7.55
CA SER A 42 -18.15 -10.23 -8.98
C SER A 42 -17.50 -11.57 -9.30
N THR A 43 -18.21 -12.42 -10.05
CA THR A 43 -17.67 -13.67 -10.60
C THR A 43 -17.44 -13.53 -12.10
N GLY A 44 -16.18 -13.53 -12.53
CA GLY A 44 -15.79 -13.53 -13.95
C GLY A 44 -15.30 -12.18 -14.49
N PRO A 45 -15.03 -12.10 -15.81
CA PRO A 45 -14.56 -10.89 -16.47
C PRO A 45 -15.63 -9.80 -16.47
N SER A 46 -15.34 -8.67 -15.84
CA SER A 46 -16.22 -7.49 -15.80
C SER A 46 -15.39 -6.23 -15.58
N MET A 47 -15.99 -5.05 -15.78
CA MET A 47 -15.33 -3.78 -15.44
C MET A 47 -14.98 -3.69 -13.95
N CYS A 48 -15.84 -4.22 -13.09
CA CYS A 48 -15.59 -4.38 -11.66
C CYS A 48 -14.32 -5.21 -11.39
N THR A 49 -14.22 -6.40 -12.01
CA THR A 49 -13.04 -7.26 -11.86
C THR A 49 -11.78 -6.60 -12.43
N LEU A 50 -11.86 -5.88 -13.53
CA LEU A 50 -10.73 -5.12 -14.09
C LEU A 50 -10.23 -4.04 -13.13
N VAL A 51 -11.13 -3.24 -12.57
CA VAL A 51 -10.78 -2.20 -11.60
C VAL A 51 -10.20 -2.81 -10.32
N PHE A 52 -10.80 -3.89 -9.83
CA PHE A 52 -10.25 -4.66 -8.73
C PHE A 52 -8.81 -5.12 -9.01
N LEU A 53 -8.54 -5.71 -10.18
CA LEU A 53 -7.19 -6.13 -10.56
C LEU A 53 -6.23 -4.93 -10.59
N LEU A 54 -6.63 -3.81 -11.18
CA LEU A 54 -5.77 -2.62 -11.26
C LEU A 54 -5.45 -2.03 -9.88
N VAL A 55 -6.41 -1.99 -8.96
CA VAL A 55 -6.23 -1.37 -7.64
C VAL A 55 -5.60 -2.35 -6.64
N TYR A 56 -6.10 -3.58 -6.55
CA TYR A 56 -5.65 -4.56 -5.56
C TYR A 56 -4.30 -5.18 -5.92
N PHE A 57 -4.14 -5.74 -7.12
CA PHE A 57 -2.89 -6.43 -7.49
C PHE A 57 -1.71 -5.47 -7.47
N PHE A 58 -1.84 -4.30 -8.12
CA PHE A 58 -0.75 -3.32 -8.14
C PHE A 58 -0.57 -2.61 -6.79
N GLY A 59 -1.63 -2.45 -6.00
CA GLY A 59 -1.51 -1.98 -4.61
C GLY A 59 -0.66 -2.92 -3.75
N MET A 60 -0.95 -4.23 -3.80
CA MET A 60 -0.18 -5.25 -3.09
C MET A 60 1.25 -5.36 -3.63
N ALA A 61 1.43 -5.36 -4.96
CA ALA A 61 2.74 -5.37 -5.59
C ALA A 61 3.59 -4.15 -5.16
N SER A 62 2.99 -2.96 -5.08
CA SER A 62 3.68 -1.75 -4.62
C SER A 62 4.21 -1.90 -3.18
N SER A 63 3.45 -2.57 -2.31
CA SER A 63 3.83 -2.83 -0.92
C SER A 63 5.01 -3.81 -0.85
N ILE A 64 5.01 -4.86 -1.66
CA ILE A 64 6.16 -5.77 -1.75
C ILE A 64 7.39 -5.05 -2.33
N TRP A 65 7.21 -4.22 -3.36
CA TRP A 65 8.32 -3.43 -3.92
C TRP A 65 8.94 -2.49 -2.89
N TRP A 66 8.15 -1.94 -1.98
CA TRP A 66 8.66 -1.17 -0.85
C TRP A 66 9.41 -2.04 0.17
N VAL A 67 8.97 -3.26 0.46
CA VAL A 67 9.72 -4.21 1.30
C VAL A 67 11.06 -4.57 0.64
N VAL A 68 11.08 -4.83 -0.67
CA VAL A 68 12.30 -5.08 -1.45
C VAL A 68 13.23 -3.87 -1.42
N LEU A 69 12.69 -2.65 -1.54
CA LEU A 69 13.47 -1.41 -1.43
C LEU A 69 14.13 -1.31 -0.05
N SER A 70 13.35 -1.55 1.02
CA SER A 70 13.84 -1.51 2.40
C SER A 70 14.91 -2.57 2.66
N PHE A 71 14.72 -3.78 2.14
CA PHE A 71 15.66 -4.88 2.25
C PHE A 71 16.96 -4.60 1.50
N THR A 72 16.88 -4.19 0.23
CA THR A 72 18.07 -3.85 -0.57
C THR A 72 18.82 -2.65 -0.01
N TRP A 73 18.11 -1.69 0.58
CA TRP A 73 18.71 -0.59 1.33
C TRP A 73 19.46 -1.09 2.55
N PHE A 74 18.88 -2.00 3.34
CA PHE A 74 19.57 -2.64 4.46
C PHE A 74 20.82 -3.41 4.03
N LEU A 75 20.76 -4.19 2.94
CA LEU A 75 21.93 -4.91 2.42
C LEU A 75 23.06 -3.95 2.02
N ALA A 76 22.73 -2.85 1.36
CA ALA A 76 23.70 -1.83 0.98
C ALA A 76 24.27 -1.10 2.22
N ALA A 77 23.40 -0.71 3.16
CA ALA A 77 23.73 0.13 4.32
C ALA A 77 24.41 -0.62 5.46
N GLY A 78 23.89 -1.80 5.80
CA GLY A 78 24.38 -2.60 6.92
C GLY A 78 25.43 -3.62 6.52
N LEU A 79 25.20 -4.34 5.42
CA LEU A 79 26.11 -5.40 4.97
C LEU A 79 27.13 -4.94 3.93
N LYS A 80 27.09 -3.65 3.53
CA LYS A 80 28.00 -3.04 2.54
C LYS A 80 28.02 -3.79 1.20
N TRP A 81 26.90 -4.43 0.83
CA TRP A 81 26.82 -5.15 -0.44
C TRP A 81 27.00 -4.19 -1.62
N GLY A 82 27.86 -4.59 -2.56
CA GLY A 82 28.05 -3.86 -3.81
C GLY A 82 26.83 -3.96 -4.73
N ASN A 83 26.75 -3.03 -5.69
CA ASN A 83 25.66 -3.01 -6.68
C ASN A 83 25.57 -4.30 -7.52
N GLU A 84 26.71 -4.92 -7.80
CA GLU A 84 26.80 -6.18 -8.55
C GLU A 84 26.19 -7.34 -7.77
N ALA A 85 26.52 -7.44 -6.47
CA ALA A 85 25.95 -8.45 -5.58
C ALA A 85 24.43 -8.30 -5.44
N ILE A 86 23.88 -7.09 -5.34
CA ILE A 86 22.42 -6.90 -5.30
C ILE A 86 21.77 -7.27 -6.65
N THR A 87 22.46 -6.99 -7.75
CA THR A 87 21.92 -7.21 -9.10
C THR A 87 21.88 -8.70 -9.45
N SER A 88 22.81 -9.52 -8.95
CA SER A 88 22.77 -10.98 -9.17
C SER A 88 21.53 -11.65 -8.55
N TYR A 89 20.96 -11.08 -7.49
CA TYR A 89 19.72 -11.57 -6.86
C TYR A 89 18.43 -10.93 -7.41
N SER A 90 18.52 -10.07 -8.42
CA SER A 90 17.36 -9.31 -8.94
C SER A 90 16.20 -10.20 -9.37
N GLN A 91 16.48 -11.39 -9.93
CA GLN A 91 15.45 -12.34 -10.37
C GLN A 91 14.56 -12.81 -9.21
N TYR A 92 15.14 -13.09 -8.04
CA TYR A 92 14.39 -13.49 -6.85
C TYR A 92 13.49 -12.37 -6.33
N PHE A 93 13.96 -11.12 -6.37
CA PHE A 93 13.16 -9.96 -5.98
C PHE A 93 11.95 -9.78 -6.91
N HIS A 94 12.14 -9.91 -8.22
CA HIS A 94 11.04 -9.85 -9.18
C HIS A 94 10.04 -10.99 -8.98
N LEU A 95 10.53 -12.21 -8.78
CA LEU A 95 9.68 -13.37 -8.55
C LEU A 95 8.79 -13.15 -7.33
N ALA A 96 9.36 -12.74 -6.19
CA ALA A 96 8.60 -12.47 -4.98
C ALA A 96 7.60 -11.31 -5.17
N ALA A 97 8.03 -10.21 -5.79
CA ALA A 97 7.20 -9.01 -5.97
C ALA A 97 5.98 -9.22 -6.86
N TRP A 98 6.02 -10.16 -7.80
CA TRP A 98 4.90 -10.45 -8.68
C TRP A 98 4.10 -11.68 -8.28
N LEU A 99 4.77 -12.73 -7.78
CA LEU A 99 4.10 -13.98 -7.42
C LEU A 99 3.23 -13.82 -6.17
N ILE A 100 3.71 -13.11 -5.14
CA ILE A 100 2.95 -12.94 -3.89
C ILE A 100 1.61 -12.23 -4.15
N PRO A 101 1.57 -11.05 -4.81
CA PRO A 101 0.29 -10.41 -5.17
C PRO A 101 -0.58 -11.25 -6.09
N THR A 102 0.02 -12.05 -6.98
CA THR A 102 -0.73 -12.97 -7.86
C THR A 102 -1.49 -14.00 -7.02
N ILE A 103 -0.81 -14.67 -6.09
CA ILE A 103 -1.42 -15.67 -5.21
C ILE A 103 -2.53 -15.03 -4.36
N GLN A 104 -2.29 -13.84 -3.80
CA GLN A 104 -3.31 -13.11 -3.04
C GLN A 104 -4.54 -12.80 -3.89
N THR A 105 -4.33 -12.27 -5.10
CA THR A 105 -5.40 -11.89 -6.02
C THR A 105 -6.22 -13.12 -6.44
N VAL A 106 -5.56 -14.24 -6.74
CA VAL A 106 -6.24 -15.51 -7.03
C VAL A 106 -7.06 -15.96 -5.82
N GLY A 107 -6.51 -15.87 -4.60
CA GLY A 107 -7.25 -16.19 -3.38
C GLY A 107 -8.53 -15.35 -3.19
N VAL A 108 -8.47 -14.06 -3.49
CA VAL A 108 -9.65 -13.16 -3.46
C VAL A 108 -10.69 -13.56 -4.51
N LEU A 109 -10.26 -13.90 -5.73
CA LEU A 109 -11.16 -14.30 -6.80
C LEU A 109 -11.83 -15.65 -6.52
N LEU A 110 -11.09 -16.62 -5.97
CA LEU A 110 -11.62 -17.93 -5.60
C LEU A 110 -12.60 -17.85 -4.42
N SER A 111 -12.37 -16.93 -3.48
CA SER A 111 -13.30 -16.65 -2.37
C SER A 111 -14.50 -15.80 -2.78
N ARG A 112 -14.58 -15.35 -4.04
CA ARG A 112 -15.64 -14.46 -4.57
C ARG A 112 -15.81 -13.20 -3.72
N ALA A 113 -14.72 -12.71 -3.15
CA ALA A 113 -14.70 -11.65 -2.17
C ALA A 113 -14.61 -10.24 -2.78
N VAL A 114 -14.75 -10.11 -4.11
CA VAL A 114 -14.71 -8.82 -4.81
C VAL A 114 -16.09 -8.17 -4.77
N ASP A 115 -16.17 -7.02 -4.11
CA ASP A 115 -17.38 -6.24 -3.91
C ASP A 115 -17.20 -4.76 -4.31
N GLY A 116 -18.31 -4.10 -4.61
CA GLY A 116 -18.35 -2.67 -4.93
C GLY A 116 -18.24 -1.81 -3.67
N ASP A 117 -17.51 -0.71 -3.78
CA ASP A 117 -17.40 0.30 -2.74
C ASP A 117 -18.44 1.42 -2.97
N PRO A 118 -19.41 1.62 -2.05
CA PRO A 118 -20.45 2.64 -2.19
C PRO A 118 -19.92 4.08 -2.19
N VAL A 119 -18.73 4.32 -1.66
CA VAL A 119 -18.18 5.67 -1.51
C VAL A 119 -17.32 6.02 -2.71
N SER A 120 -16.33 5.18 -3.02
CA SER A 120 -15.42 5.46 -4.14
C SER A 120 -16.00 5.08 -5.51
N GLY A 121 -16.94 4.12 -5.56
CA GLY A 121 -17.50 3.61 -6.80
C GLY A 121 -16.55 2.72 -7.59
N ILE A 122 -15.55 2.15 -6.92
CA ILE A 122 -14.64 1.13 -7.48
C ILE A 122 -15.03 -0.25 -6.94
N CYS A 123 -14.43 -1.30 -7.49
CA CYS A 123 -14.49 -2.62 -6.87
C CYS A 123 -13.19 -2.92 -6.13
N TYR A 124 -13.33 -3.46 -4.92
CA TYR A 124 -12.22 -3.87 -4.08
C TYR A 124 -12.60 -5.15 -3.32
N VAL A 125 -11.77 -5.58 -2.37
CA VAL A 125 -12.09 -6.72 -1.49
C VAL A 125 -12.39 -6.23 -0.09
N GLY A 126 -13.44 -6.79 0.51
CA GLY A 126 -13.76 -6.56 1.90
C GLY A 126 -14.42 -5.21 2.18
N ASN A 127 -15.14 -4.63 1.20
CA ASN A 127 -15.95 -3.44 1.47
C ASN A 127 -17.20 -3.78 2.30
N MET A 128 -17.82 -4.93 2.04
CA MET A 128 -19.05 -5.39 2.70
C MET A 128 -18.83 -6.55 3.68
N ASN A 129 -17.67 -7.23 3.59
CA ASN A 129 -17.32 -8.34 4.48
C ASN A 129 -15.98 -8.08 5.18
N MET A 130 -16.04 -7.88 6.50
CA MET A 130 -14.88 -7.54 7.32
C MET A 130 -13.91 -8.73 7.52
N GLU A 131 -14.36 -9.98 7.40
CA GLU A 131 -13.49 -11.14 7.42
C GLU A 131 -12.55 -11.15 6.19
N ASN A 132 -13.11 -10.83 5.01
CA ASN A 132 -12.34 -10.67 3.79
C ASN A 132 -11.37 -9.49 3.88
N LEU A 133 -11.80 -8.37 4.47
CA LEU A 133 -10.93 -7.22 4.72
C LEU A 133 -9.73 -7.57 5.61
N ARG A 134 -9.98 -8.26 6.73
CA ARG A 134 -8.92 -8.72 7.66
C ARG A 134 -7.92 -9.64 6.96
N THR A 135 -8.43 -10.62 6.24
CA THR A 135 -7.62 -11.70 5.66
C THR A 135 -6.82 -11.26 4.44
N PHE A 136 -7.46 -10.54 3.51
CA PHE A 136 -6.85 -10.21 2.22
C PHE A 136 -6.20 -8.83 2.17
N VAL A 137 -6.50 -7.92 3.11
CA VAL A 137 -5.97 -6.55 3.10
C VAL A 137 -5.16 -6.27 4.37
N LEU A 138 -5.80 -6.34 5.54
CA LEU A 138 -5.20 -5.89 6.79
C LEU A 138 -3.98 -6.73 7.19
N ALA A 139 -4.14 -8.07 7.22
CA ALA A 139 -3.06 -8.97 7.62
C ALA A 139 -1.83 -8.87 6.69
N PRO A 140 -1.96 -8.93 5.34
CA PRO A 140 -0.82 -8.73 4.45
C PRO A 140 -0.14 -7.37 4.62
N LEU A 141 -0.91 -6.27 4.71
CA LEU A 141 -0.33 -4.94 4.85
C LEU A 141 0.44 -4.78 6.17
N ILE A 142 -0.06 -5.34 7.27
CA ILE A 142 0.66 -5.36 8.55
C ILE A 142 1.95 -6.17 8.43
N VAL A 143 1.91 -7.37 7.83
CA VAL A 143 3.11 -8.20 7.63
C VAL A 143 4.15 -7.44 6.80
N TYR A 144 3.73 -6.81 5.70
CA TYR A 144 4.64 -6.04 4.85
C TYR A 144 5.24 -4.85 5.60
N LEU A 145 4.41 -4.07 6.31
CA LEU A 145 4.86 -2.92 7.10
C LEU A 145 5.87 -3.34 8.17
N VAL A 146 5.60 -4.40 8.94
CA VAL A 146 6.51 -4.91 9.98
C VAL A 146 7.83 -5.38 9.37
N LEU A 147 7.79 -6.15 8.27
CA LEU A 147 9.00 -6.61 7.59
C LEU A 147 9.84 -5.44 7.06
N GLY A 148 9.23 -4.52 6.30
CA GLY A 148 9.96 -3.39 5.74
C GLY A 148 10.51 -2.45 6.81
N THR A 149 9.73 -2.13 7.85
CA THR A 149 10.21 -1.30 8.96
C THR A 149 11.35 -1.95 9.74
N SER A 150 11.31 -3.28 9.92
CA SER A 150 12.42 -4.00 10.57
C SER A 150 13.74 -3.86 9.79
N PHE A 151 13.70 -3.95 8.46
CA PHE A 151 14.88 -3.72 7.61
C PHE A 151 15.35 -2.27 7.66
N LEU A 152 14.42 -1.30 7.67
CA LEU A 152 14.78 0.11 7.81
C LEU A 152 15.47 0.38 9.16
N VAL A 153 14.92 -0.12 10.26
CA VAL A 153 15.53 0.04 11.58
C VAL A 153 16.93 -0.60 11.61
N ALA A 154 17.08 -1.83 11.11
CA ALA A 154 18.36 -2.51 11.05
C ALA A 154 19.39 -1.74 10.20
N GLY A 155 18.98 -1.17 9.07
CA GLY A 155 19.86 -0.37 8.22
C GLY A 155 20.25 0.97 8.85
N PHE A 156 19.33 1.65 9.54
CA PHE A 156 19.64 2.87 10.29
C PHE A 156 20.64 2.60 11.41
N VAL A 157 20.40 1.57 12.23
CA VAL A 157 21.31 1.17 13.32
C VAL A 157 22.71 0.88 12.77
N SER A 158 22.79 0.17 11.64
CA SER A 158 24.08 -0.16 11.01
C SER A 158 24.82 1.08 10.49
N LEU A 159 24.12 2.02 9.86
CA LEU A 159 24.71 3.29 9.41
C LEU A 159 25.23 4.14 10.57
N PHE A 160 24.47 4.25 11.66
CA PHE A 160 24.90 4.98 12.85
C PHE A 160 26.14 4.35 13.50
N ARG A 161 26.19 3.00 13.58
CA ARG A 161 27.36 2.29 14.10
C ARG A 161 28.61 2.59 13.28
N ILE A 162 28.52 2.49 11.95
CA ILE A 162 29.65 2.77 11.05
C ILE A 162 30.11 4.23 11.16
N ARG A 163 29.19 5.20 11.11
CA ARG A 163 29.53 6.63 11.25
C ARG A 163 30.16 6.96 12.60
N SER A 164 29.70 6.32 13.68
CA SER A 164 30.27 6.53 15.02
C SER A 164 31.73 6.06 15.14
N VAL A 165 32.10 4.98 14.44
CA VAL A 165 33.46 4.43 14.43
C VAL A 165 34.38 5.25 13.50
N ILE A 166 33.90 5.65 12.33
CA ILE A 166 34.67 6.46 11.38
C ILE A 166 34.97 7.86 11.94
N LYS A 167 34.00 8.49 12.62
CA LYS A 167 34.21 9.78 13.29
C LYS A 167 35.26 9.71 14.41
N LYS A 168 35.44 8.54 15.03
CA LYS A 168 36.49 8.29 16.03
C LYS A 168 37.87 8.01 15.42
N GLN A 169 37.94 7.60 14.15
CA GLN A 169 39.20 7.22 13.47
C GLN A 169 39.78 8.29 12.54
N GLY A 170 39.20 9.51 12.47
CA GLY A 170 39.82 10.64 11.77
C GLY A 170 40.09 10.41 10.26
N GLY A 171 39.33 9.52 9.61
CA GLY A 171 39.63 9.03 8.27
C GLY A 171 39.33 10.03 7.14
N ALA A 172 40.25 10.97 6.91
CA ALA A 172 40.41 11.66 5.63
C ALA A 172 40.98 10.69 4.59
N GLY A 173 40.37 10.60 3.39
CA GLY A 173 41.11 10.03 2.23
C GLY A 173 40.39 9.19 1.15
N ALA A 174 39.06 9.08 1.07
CA ALA A 174 38.39 8.32 -0.02
C ALA A 174 37.19 9.07 -0.66
N GLY A 175 37.24 10.40 -0.65
CA GLY A 175 36.05 11.26 -0.53
C GLY A 175 35.33 11.73 -1.79
N SER A 176 35.11 10.90 -2.81
CA SER A 176 34.24 11.30 -3.95
C SER A 176 33.24 10.23 -4.37
N LYS A 177 33.70 9.00 -4.65
CA LYS A 177 32.80 7.89 -5.03
C LYS A 177 32.01 7.35 -3.84
N ALA A 178 32.64 7.21 -2.67
CA ALA A 178 31.97 6.79 -1.43
C ALA A 178 30.93 7.82 -0.98
N ASP A 179 31.26 9.11 -1.11
CA ASP A 179 30.40 10.23 -0.72
C ASP A 179 29.12 10.31 -1.59
N LYS A 180 29.24 10.00 -2.88
CA LYS A 180 28.09 9.88 -3.80
C LYS A 180 27.20 8.69 -3.45
N LEU A 181 27.79 7.54 -3.11
CA LEU A 181 27.04 6.34 -2.72
C LEU A 181 26.30 6.56 -1.40
N GLU A 182 26.95 7.20 -0.42
CA GLU A 182 26.35 7.56 0.86
C GLU A 182 25.17 8.53 0.70
N LYS A 183 25.33 9.58 -0.12
CA LYS A 183 24.23 10.51 -0.45
C LYS A 183 23.04 9.79 -1.10
N LEU A 184 23.31 8.89 -2.05
CA LEU A 184 22.27 8.08 -2.70
C LEU A 184 21.52 7.22 -1.67
N MET A 185 22.24 6.58 -0.76
CA MET A 185 21.66 5.70 0.25
C MET A 185 20.83 6.46 1.29
N ILE A 186 21.30 7.63 1.75
CA ILE A 186 20.52 8.50 2.65
C ILE A 186 19.21 8.91 1.97
N ARG A 187 19.30 9.30 0.70
CA ARG A 187 18.12 9.66 -0.10
C ARG A 187 17.12 8.50 -0.12
N ILE A 188 17.57 7.28 -0.43
CA ILE A 188 16.69 6.09 -0.53
C ILE A 188 16.06 5.77 0.84
N GLY A 189 16.82 5.95 1.93
CA GLY A 189 16.32 5.79 3.29
C GLY A 189 15.21 6.78 3.62
N ILE A 190 15.38 8.07 3.28
CA ILE A 190 14.34 9.10 3.48
C ILE A 190 13.06 8.74 2.72
N PHE A 191 13.19 8.35 1.44
CA PHE A 191 12.05 7.95 0.63
C PHE A 191 11.31 6.74 1.24
N SER A 192 12.05 5.76 1.74
CA SER A 192 11.47 4.56 2.36
C SER A 192 10.73 4.88 3.67
N VAL A 193 11.24 5.82 4.48
CA VAL A 193 10.56 6.31 5.70
C VAL A 193 9.33 7.13 5.33
N LEU A 194 9.39 7.98 4.31
CA LEU A 194 8.22 8.73 3.84
C LEU A 194 7.09 7.81 3.37
N TYR A 195 7.39 6.64 2.81
CA TYR A 195 6.38 5.62 2.47
C TYR A 195 5.68 5.03 3.71
N THR A 196 6.41 4.84 4.83
CA THR A 196 5.82 4.20 6.03
C THR A 196 4.67 5.01 6.62
N VAL A 197 4.67 6.33 6.48
CA VAL A 197 3.65 7.21 7.07
C VAL A 197 2.28 6.99 6.40
N PRO A 198 2.12 7.16 5.06
CA PRO A 198 0.86 6.85 4.40
C PRO A 198 0.40 5.40 4.58
N ALA A 199 1.32 4.43 4.52
CA ALA A 199 0.99 3.02 4.70
C ALA A 199 0.40 2.74 6.10
N SER A 200 0.99 3.31 7.15
CA SER A 200 0.49 3.18 8.52
C SER A 200 -0.88 3.85 8.70
N ILE A 201 -1.09 5.01 8.08
CA ILE A 201 -2.38 5.70 8.11
C ILE A 201 -3.46 4.88 7.40
N VAL A 202 -3.16 4.30 6.23
CA VAL A 202 -4.10 3.42 5.51
C VAL A 202 -4.49 2.19 6.35
N ILE A 203 -3.53 1.54 7.02
CA ILE A 203 -3.82 0.44 7.95
C ILE A 203 -4.70 0.92 9.11
N GLY A 204 -4.43 2.11 9.64
CA GLY A 204 -5.27 2.74 10.66
C GLY A 204 -6.71 2.97 10.19
N CYS A 205 -6.89 3.47 8.97
CA CYS A 205 -8.22 3.64 8.37
C CYS A 205 -8.93 2.30 8.19
N TYR A 206 -8.26 1.27 7.67
CA TYR A 206 -8.87 -0.07 7.57
C TYR A 206 -9.18 -0.70 8.92
N SER A 207 -8.36 -0.45 9.95
CA SER A 207 -8.62 -0.92 11.31
C SER A 207 -9.84 -0.23 11.92
N TYR A 208 -10.00 1.07 11.66
CA TYR A 208 -11.20 1.83 12.02
C TYR A 208 -12.43 1.27 11.30
N GLU A 209 -12.36 1.06 9.99
CA GLU A 209 -13.46 0.45 9.23
C GLU A 209 -13.83 -0.91 9.82
N ASN A 210 -12.85 -1.79 10.01
CA ASN A 210 -13.04 -3.11 10.58
C ASN A 210 -13.65 -3.15 11.99
N ALA A 211 -13.44 -2.11 12.81
CA ALA A 211 -13.95 -2.04 14.18
C ALA A 211 -15.39 -1.53 14.24
N TYR A 212 -15.75 -0.57 13.39
CA TYR A 212 -17.04 0.14 13.46
C TYR A 212 -18.02 -0.25 12.33
N HIS A 213 -17.61 -1.11 11.39
CA HIS A 213 -18.42 -1.46 10.22
C HIS A 213 -19.78 -2.04 10.59
N ASP A 214 -19.82 -3.04 11.46
CA ASP A 214 -21.05 -3.74 11.81
C ASP A 214 -22.04 -2.81 12.51
N GLU A 215 -21.54 -1.91 13.36
CA GLU A 215 -22.35 -0.97 14.13
C GLU A 215 -23.00 0.10 13.24
N TRP A 216 -22.25 0.65 12.27
CA TRP A 216 -22.84 1.62 11.34
C TRP A 216 -23.80 0.95 10.36
N MET A 217 -23.52 -0.29 9.92
CA MET A 217 -24.40 -1.00 8.98
C MET A 217 -25.71 -1.39 9.64
N ALA A 218 -25.67 -1.85 10.90
CA ALA A 218 -26.87 -2.12 11.70
C ALA A 218 -27.76 -0.87 11.85
N SER A 219 -27.14 0.31 12.03
CA SER A 219 -27.87 1.57 12.17
C SER A 219 -28.55 2.05 10.87
N LEU A 220 -28.03 1.63 9.71
CA LEU A 220 -28.53 1.97 8.38
C LEU A 220 -29.60 0.99 7.89
N ALA A 221 -29.44 -0.31 8.18
CA ALA A 221 -30.36 -1.36 7.73
C ALA A 221 -31.67 -1.43 8.52
N CYS A 222 -31.66 -1.06 9.81
CA CYS A 222 -32.86 -1.11 10.65
C CYS A 222 -33.69 0.18 10.61
N ASN A 223 -34.60 0.30 9.63
CA ASN A 223 -35.68 1.30 9.64
C ASN A 223 -36.95 0.84 10.41
N CYS A 224 -37.00 -0.43 10.84
CA CYS A 224 -38.19 -1.06 11.45
C CYS A 224 -38.41 -0.74 12.95
N GLN A 225 -37.82 0.32 13.49
CA GLN A 225 -38.10 0.78 14.87
C GLN A 225 -38.76 2.17 14.90
N SER A 226 -39.52 2.45 13.84
CA SER A 226 -40.27 3.69 13.63
C SER A 226 -41.59 3.68 14.40
N GLY A 227 -41.52 3.56 15.73
CA GLY A 227 -42.69 3.66 16.60
C GLY A 227 -42.42 4.33 17.94
N ILE A 228 -41.38 3.90 18.69
CA ILE A 228 -41.29 4.25 20.12
C ILE A 228 -39.87 4.67 20.60
N SER A 229 -38.79 4.40 19.85
CA SER A 229 -37.41 4.58 20.36
C SER A 229 -36.58 5.70 19.69
N ILE A 230 -37.22 6.70 19.07
CA ILE A 230 -36.54 7.73 18.25
C ILE A 230 -35.73 8.74 19.08
N LEU A 231 -35.85 8.78 20.41
CA LEU A 231 -35.26 9.88 21.18
C LEU A 231 -33.82 9.69 21.67
N ASN A 232 -33.15 8.54 21.49
CA ASN A 232 -31.85 8.35 22.14
C ASN A 232 -30.80 7.42 21.51
N ARG A 233 -30.99 6.94 20.26
CA ARG A 233 -29.89 6.24 19.56
C ARG A 233 -29.27 7.20 18.54
N THR A 234 -28.15 7.82 18.93
CA THR A 234 -27.23 8.48 18.01
C THR A 234 -26.91 7.49 16.88
N ARG A 235 -27.39 7.75 15.66
CA ARG A 235 -27.02 6.97 14.48
C ARG A 235 -25.51 7.08 14.30
N MET A 236 -24.78 6.01 14.60
CA MET A 236 -23.35 5.97 14.31
C MET A 236 -23.16 5.91 12.80
N ARG A 237 -22.55 6.96 12.26
CA ARG A 237 -22.22 7.09 10.85
C ARG A 237 -20.70 7.01 10.70
N PRO A 238 -20.19 6.46 9.59
CA PRO A 238 -18.77 6.48 9.34
C PRO A 238 -18.28 7.93 9.26
N LEU A 239 -17.14 8.22 9.88
CA LEU A 239 -16.49 9.52 9.75
C LEU A 239 -15.99 9.70 8.32
N TYR A 240 -16.67 10.56 7.56
CA TYR A 240 -16.36 10.84 6.16
C TYR A 240 -14.89 11.26 5.95
N SER A 241 -14.32 12.00 6.91
CA SER A 241 -12.92 12.40 6.89
C SER A 241 -11.95 11.21 6.90
N VAL A 242 -12.24 10.15 7.67
CA VAL A 242 -11.40 8.95 7.75
C VAL A 242 -11.47 8.15 6.45
N LEU A 243 -12.67 8.07 5.85
CA LEU A 243 -12.87 7.43 4.55
C LEU A 243 -12.09 8.15 3.45
N MET A 244 -12.18 9.48 3.37
CA MET A 244 -11.43 10.26 2.38
C MET A 244 -9.92 10.19 2.62
N LEU A 245 -9.48 10.17 3.88
CA LEU A 245 -8.09 10.02 4.25
C LEU A 245 -7.49 8.71 3.75
N LYS A 246 -8.25 7.60 3.78
CA LYS A 246 -7.83 6.30 3.23
C LYS A 246 -7.42 6.42 1.76
N TYR A 247 -8.30 6.93 0.90
CA TYR A 247 -8.02 7.02 -0.54
C TYR A 247 -6.90 8.02 -0.84
N PHE A 248 -6.87 9.15 -0.13
CA PHE A 248 -5.81 10.13 -0.28
C PHE A 248 -4.45 9.55 0.07
N MET A 249 -4.32 8.90 1.23
CA MET A 249 -3.04 8.31 1.67
C MET A 249 -2.64 7.10 0.82
N ALA A 250 -3.60 6.33 0.32
CA ALA A 250 -3.34 5.24 -0.62
C ALA A 250 -2.73 5.75 -1.94
N LEU A 251 -3.07 6.96 -2.40
CA LEU A 251 -2.53 7.55 -3.64
C LEU A 251 -1.31 8.46 -3.40
N ALA A 252 -1.17 9.02 -2.20
CA ALA A 252 -0.13 9.99 -1.84
C ALA A 252 1.29 9.46 -2.10
N VAL A 253 1.50 8.16 -1.89
CA VAL A 253 2.81 7.53 -2.15
C VAL A 253 3.22 7.67 -3.62
N GLY A 254 2.30 7.51 -4.57
CA GLY A 254 2.58 7.70 -5.99
C GLY A 254 3.12 9.09 -6.31
N ILE A 255 2.62 10.12 -5.62
CA ILE A 255 3.09 11.50 -5.76
C ILE A 255 4.54 11.63 -5.27
N THR A 256 4.86 11.02 -4.12
CA THR A 256 6.22 11.08 -3.56
C THR A 256 7.25 10.44 -4.49
N SER A 257 6.88 9.39 -5.24
CA SER A 257 7.77 8.80 -6.25
C SER A 257 8.03 9.71 -7.46
N GLY A 258 7.10 10.61 -7.81
CA GLY A 258 7.34 11.64 -8.82
C GLY A 258 8.38 12.67 -8.36
N VAL A 259 8.27 13.12 -7.10
CA VAL A 259 9.23 14.05 -6.47
C VAL A 259 10.62 13.43 -6.38
N TRP A 260 10.73 12.11 -6.21
CA TRP A 260 12.01 11.41 -6.23
C TRP A 260 12.75 11.51 -7.57
N ILE A 261 12.03 11.44 -8.69
CA ILE A 261 12.64 11.51 -10.03
C ILE A 261 12.97 12.96 -10.39
N TRP A 262 12.29 13.94 -9.78
CA TRP A 262 12.58 15.35 -9.98
C TRP A 262 13.95 15.71 -9.40
N SER A 263 14.96 15.68 -10.26
CA SER A 263 16.31 16.17 -10.00
C SER A 263 16.60 17.20 -11.06
N GLY A 264 17.00 18.41 -10.66
CA GLY A 264 17.53 19.44 -11.55
C GLY A 264 18.87 18.98 -12.12
N LYS A 265 18.81 18.16 -13.16
CA LYS A 265 19.91 17.93 -14.10
C LYS A 265 19.60 18.69 -15.37
#